data_AF-A0A6P0DTI2-F1
#
_entry.id   AF-A0A6P0DTI2-F1
#
_cell.length_a   1.000
_cell.length_b   1.000
_cell.length_c   1.000
_cell.angle_alpha   90.00
_cell.angle_beta   90.00
_cell.angle_gamma   90.00
#
_symmetry.space_group_name_H-M   'P 1'
#
loop_
_entity.id
_entity.type
_entity.pdbx_description
1 polymer ?
#
loop_
_entity_poly.entity_id
_entity_poly.type
_entity_poly.pdbx_seq_one_letter_code
_entity_poly.pdbx_strand_id
1 'polypeptide(L)'
;FEYGSFQQSKMARAGVTCLDCHRPHDAGLKAEGNALCTQCHAETKPERFVNQDPSGLFDTPAHTHHQAGSTGAQCANCHMPERTYMKVDPRRDHSFAIPRPDLSATLGTPNACMTCHNDRTNDWAAETMDKWYGTQWRKRPSIAHAFAGAANGDQAAMEALRALVSDKDQAGIVRGSAIAA
;
A
#
# COMPACT_ATOMS: atom_id res chain seq x y z
N PHE A 1 12.47 -6.94 9.89
CA PHE A 1 11.24 -7.52 9.32
C PHE A 1 10.05 -6.70 9.76
N GLU A 2 9.20 -6.27 8.83
CA GLU A 2 8.07 -5.36 9.11
C GLU A 2 6.75 -6.12 9.23
N TYR A 3 6.68 -7.03 10.20
CA TYR A 3 5.56 -7.97 10.37
C TYR A 3 4.22 -7.27 10.61
N GLY A 4 4.18 -6.23 11.46
CA GLY A 4 2.94 -5.50 11.76
C GLY A 4 2.35 -4.79 10.53
N SER A 5 3.22 -4.27 9.65
CA SER A 5 2.82 -3.69 8.37
C SER A 5 2.31 -4.78 7.41
N PHE A 6 3.03 -5.90 7.32
CA PHE A 6 2.61 -7.06 6.53
C PHE A 6 1.22 -7.60 6.91
N GLN A 7 0.94 -7.75 8.19
CA GLN A 7 -0.35 -8.25 8.70
C GLN A 7 -1.55 -7.36 8.32
N GLN A 8 -1.32 -6.11 7.92
CA GLN A 8 -2.37 -5.19 7.46
C GLN A 8 -2.63 -5.30 5.95
N SER A 9 -1.75 -5.97 5.21
CA SER A 9 -1.80 -6.01 3.76
C SER A 9 -2.95 -6.86 3.22
N LYS A 10 -3.30 -6.60 1.95
CA LYS A 10 -4.17 -7.51 1.18
C LYS A 10 -3.52 -8.89 0.98
N MET A 11 -2.20 -8.94 0.87
CA MET A 11 -1.43 -10.17 0.68
C MET A 11 -1.59 -11.11 1.87
N ALA A 12 -1.38 -10.62 3.10
CA ALA A 12 -1.56 -11.42 4.31
C ALA A 12 -2.99 -11.95 4.43
N ARG A 13 -4.00 -11.12 4.13
CA ARG A 13 -5.42 -11.56 4.09
C ARG A 13 -5.70 -12.61 3.02
N ALA A 14 -5.00 -12.56 1.90
CA ALA A 14 -5.10 -13.57 0.83
C ALA A 14 -4.34 -14.87 1.18
N GLY A 15 -3.68 -14.94 2.34
CA GLY A 15 -2.91 -16.12 2.78
C GLY A 15 -1.50 -16.18 2.21
N VAL A 16 -0.97 -15.06 1.70
CA VAL A 16 0.47 -14.91 1.37
C VAL A 16 1.27 -14.89 2.67
N THR A 17 2.48 -15.44 2.63
CA THR A 17 3.41 -15.54 3.75
C THR A 17 4.76 -14.90 3.39
N CYS A 18 5.62 -14.70 4.40
CA CYS A 18 6.97 -14.17 4.18
C CYS A 18 7.76 -15.02 3.17
N LEU A 19 7.57 -16.34 3.20
CA LEU A 19 8.27 -17.28 2.34
C LEU A 19 7.75 -17.28 0.90
N ASP A 20 6.64 -16.60 0.59
CA ASP A 20 6.23 -16.40 -0.80
C ASP A 20 7.14 -15.39 -1.52
N CYS A 21 7.77 -14.47 -0.78
CA CYS A 21 8.69 -13.46 -1.31
C CYS A 21 10.16 -13.71 -0.94
N HIS A 22 10.42 -14.26 0.24
CA HIS A 22 11.77 -14.44 0.77
C HIS A 22 12.21 -15.91 0.77
N ARG A 23 13.52 -16.13 0.62
CA ARG A 23 14.18 -17.41 0.81
C ARG A 23 14.35 -17.69 2.30
N PRO A 24 14.20 -18.95 2.74
CA PRO A 24 14.42 -19.32 4.13
C PRO A 24 15.89 -19.11 4.53
N HIS A 25 16.12 -18.80 5.81
CA HIS A 25 17.43 -18.70 6.49
C HIS A 25 18.39 -17.58 6.07
N ASP A 26 18.27 -16.99 4.89
CA ASP A 26 19.07 -15.81 4.50
C ASP A 26 18.24 -14.53 4.31
N ALA A 27 16.90 -14.65 4.35
CA ALA A 27 15.96 -13.56 4.14
C ALA A 27 16.10 -12.83 2.78
N GLY A 28 16.88 -13.39 1.86
CA GLY A 28 17.04 -12.85 0.52
C GLY A 28 15.75 -12.97 -0.28
N LEU A 29 15.61 -12.18 -1.34
CA LEU A 29 14.46 -12.28 -2.23
C LEU A 29 14.52 -13.58 -3.06
N LYS A 30 13.36 -14.10 -3.43
CA LYS A 30 13.23 -15.23 -4.36
C LYS A 30 13.45 -14.83 -5.82
N ALA A 31 13.13 -13.58 -6.15
CA ALA A 31 13.31 -12.99 -7.48
C ALA A 31 13.70 -11.52 -7.34
N GLU A 32 14.41 -11.00 -8.34
CA GLU A 32 14.92 -9.64 -8.39
C GLU A 32 13.87 -8.66 -8.94
N GLY A 33 13.81 -7.46 -8.36
CA GLY A 33 12.95 -6.37 -8.84
C GLY A 33 11.47 -6.74 -8.99
N ASN A 34 10.84 -6.25 -10.06
CA ASN A 34 9.41 -6.47 -10.34
C ASN A 34 9.05 -7.94 -10.56
N ALA A 35 10.02 -8.80 -10.92
CA ALA A 35 9.81 -10.23 -11.08
C ALA A 35 9.27 -10.87 -9.79
N LEU A 36 9.56 -10.31 -8.62
CA LEU A 36 9.00 -10.76 -7.35
C LEU A 36 7.48 -10.55 -7.26
N CYS A 37 6.98 -9.41 -7.75
CA CYS A 37 5.57 -9.05 -7.72
C CYS A 37 4.77 -9.78 -8.81
N THR A 38 5.36 -9.91 -10.00
CA THR A 38 4.72 -10.53 -11.17
C THR A 38 4.66 -12.06 -11.10
N GLN A 39 5.22 -12.69 -10.05
CA GLN A 39 4.91 -14.09 -9.71
C GLN A 39 3.40 -14.34 -9.56
N CYS A 40 2.65 -13.33 -9.09
CA CYS A 40 1.21 -13.39 -8.89
C CYS A 40 0.45 -12.30 -9.65
N HIS A 41 1.03 -11.11 -9.77
CA HIS A 41 0.43 -9.98 -10.48
C HIS A 41 0.78 -9.99 -11.97
N ALA A 42 0.39 -11.08 -12.65
CA ALA A 42 0.59 -11.29 -14.07
C ALA A 42 -0.73 -11.16 -14.86
N GLU A 43 -0.68 -11.24 -16.19
CA GLU A 43 -1.88 -11.18 -17.03
C GLU A 43 -2.92 -12.25 -16.69
N THR A 44 -2.46 -13.41 -16.23
CA THR A 44 -3.35 -14.50 -15.80
C THR A 44 -3.31 -14.66 -14.29
N LYS A 45 -4.48 -14.94 -13.70
CA LYS A 45 -4.57 -15.17 -12.25
C LYS A 45 -4.02 -16.55 -11.88
N PRO A 46 -3.15 -16.63 -10.86
CA PRO A 46 -2.67 -17.91 -10.35
C PRO A 46 -3.80 -18.66 -9.63
N GLU A 47 -3.79 -19.98 -9.75
CA GLU A 47 -4.83 -20.87 -9.20
C GLU A 47 -5.05 -20.64 -7.69
N ARG A 48 -3.96 -20.46 -6.92
CA ARG A 48 -4.01 -20.21 -5.47
C ARG A 48 -4.81 -18.96 -5.09
N PHE A 49 -4.90 -17.95 -5.98
CA PHE A 49 -5.53 -16.67 -5.69
C PHE A 49 -6.70 -16.35 -6.64
N VAL A 50 -7.38 -17.39 -7.15
CA VAL A 50 -8.49 -17.24 -8.11
C VAL A 50 -9.63 -16.36 -7.58
N ASN A 51 -9.87 -16.40 -6.27
CA ASN A 51 -10.94 -15.64 -5.60
C ASN A 51 -10.57 -14.16 -5.36
N GLN A 52 -9.28 -13.85 -5.28
CA GLN A 52 -8.78 -12.48 -5.10
C GLN A 52 -8.51 -11.81 -6.44
N ASP A 53 -8.23 -12.59 -7.48
CA ASP A 53 -7.90 -12.17 -8.84
C ASP A 53 -6.84 -11.05 -8.88
N PRO A 54 -5.56 -11.37 -8.62
CA PRO A 54 -4.48 -10.39 -8.64
C PRO A 54 -4.03 -10.04 -10.06
N SER A 55 -4.74 -10.47 -11.11
CA SER A 55 -4.26 -10.41 -12.49
C SER A 55 -4.37 -9.02 -13.13
N GLY A 56 -3.47 -8.75 -14.08
CA GLY A 56 -3.41 -7.50 -14.83
C GLY A 56 -2.03 -7.21 -15.43
N LEU A 57 -1.98 -6.29 -16.39
CA LEU A 57 -0.76 -5.84 -17.06
C LEU A 57 -0.05 -4.73 -16.27
N PHE A 58 0.46 -5.07 -15.08
CA PHE A 58 0.99 -4.08 -14.13
C PHE A 58 2.46 -3.68 -14.38
N ASP A 59 3.32 -4.58 -14.85
CA ASP A 59 4.73 -4.27 -15.13
C ASP A 59 4.91 -3.68 -16.53
N THR A 60 4.16 -2.61 -16.82
CA THR A 60 4.19 -1.92 -18.12
C THR A 60 4.17 -0.41 -17.90
N PRO A 61 4.71 0.41 -18.83
CA PRO A 61 4.60 1.87 -18.76
C PRO A 61 3.15 2.38 -18.73
N ALA A 62 2.18 1.59 -19.20
CA ALA A 62 0.77 1.93 -19.13
C ALA A 62 0.21 1.87 -17.70
N HIS A 63 0.85 1.13 -16.79
CA HIS A 63 0.53 1.13 -15.38
C HIS A 63 1.54 1.93 -14.55
N THR A 64 2.84 1.77 -14.77
CA THR A 64 3.82 2.49 -13.94
C THR A 64 3.90 3.98 -14.27
N HIS A 65 3.54 4.37 -15.50
CA HIS A 65 3.68 5.73 -16.04
C HIS A 65 5.09 6.32 -15.91
N HIS A 66 6.10 5.46 -15.80
CA HIS A 66 7.50 5.82 -15.76
C HIS A 66 8.28 5.09 -16.85
N GLN A 67 9.42 5.65 -17.24
CA GLN A 67 10.31 5.03 -18.21
C GLN A 67 10.71 3.61 -17.74
N ALA A 68 10.62 2.62 -18.62
CA ALA A 68 11.04 1.26 -18.32
C ALA A 68 12.49 1.22 -17.81
N GLY A 69 12.74 0.45 -16.75
CA GLY A 69 14.05 0.36 -16.10
C GLY A 69 14.40 1.53 -15.16
N SER A 70 13.58 2.58 -15.08
CA SER A 70 13.78 3.64 -14.08
C SER A 70 13.38 3.17 -12.68
N THR A 71 13.84 3.91 -11.65
CA THR A 71 13.40 3.67 -10.26
C THR A 71 11.88 3.83 -10.11
N GLY A 72 11.26 4.78 -10.82
CA GLY A 72 9.80 4.96 -10.79
C GLY A 72 9.01 3.81 -11.42
N ALA A 73 9.65 2.95 -12.22
CA ALA A 73 9.02 1.76 -12.77
C ALA A 73 9.06 0.53 -11.84
N GLN A 74 9.71 0.62 -10.67
CA GLN A 74 9.76 -0.51 -9.71
C GLN A 74 8.50 -0.54 -8.84
N CYS A 75 7.80 -1.68 -8.80
CA CYS A 75 6.58 -1.87 -8.00
C CYS A 75 6.78 -1.46 -6.55
N ALA A 76 7.91 -1.89 -5.97
CA ALA A 76 8.27 -1.63 -4.58
C ALA A 76 8.48 -0.13 -4.27
N ASN A 77 8.83 0.71 -5.24
CA ASN A 77 9.06 2.13 -4.97
C ASN A 77 7.76 2.92 -4.76
N CYS A 78 6.64 2.46 -5.33
CA CYS A 78 5.32 3.05 -5.10
C CYS A 78 4.53 2.33 -4.01
N HIS A 79 4.56 0.99 -4.01
CA HIS A 79 3.73 0.17 -3.13
C HIS A 79 4.42 -0.20 -1.81
N MET A 80 5.75 -0.17 -1.77
CA MET A 80 6.55 -0.48 -0.58
C MET A 80 7.54 0.66 -0.29
N PRO A 81 7.07 1.92 -0.14
CA PRO A 81 7.97 3.05 0.03
C PRO A 81 8.91 2.82 1.22
N GLU A 82 10.17 3.21 1.04
CA GLU A 82 11.19 3.07 2.06
C GLU A 82 11.15 4.24 3.05
N ARG A 83 11.34 3.93 4.33
CA ARG A 83 11.50 4.92 5.40
C ARG A 83 12.70 4.55 6.25
N THR A 84 13.55 5.54 6.54
CA THR A 84 14.69 5.36 7.43
C THR A 84 14.26 5.59 8.86
N TYR A 85 14.23 4.52 9.66
CA TYR A 85 13.99 4.57 11.09
C TYR A 85 15.29 4.82 11.84
N MET A 86 15.20 5.60 12.92
CA MET A 86 16.34 5.95 13.78
C MET A 86 17.57 6.48 13.01
N LYS A 87 17.35 7.08 11.83
CA LYS A 87 18.36 7.60 10.89
C LYS A 87 19.32 6.58 10.26
N VAL A 88 19.28 5.31 10.65
CA VAL A 88 20.28 4.29 10.19
C VAL A 88 19.66 3.00 9.67
N ASP A 89 18.35 2.83 9.78
CA ASP A 89 17.66 1.58 9.46
C ASP A 89 16.60 1.82 8.37
N PRO A 90 16.98 1.74 7.08
CA PRO A 90 16.04 1.85 5.97
C PRO A 90 15.16 0.60 5.91
N ARG A 91 13.84 0.81 5.95
CA ARG A 91 12.86 -0.27 5.90
C ARG A 91 11.78 0.00 4.88
N ARG A 92 11.45 -1.02 4.11
CA ARG A 92 10.38 -1.02 3.11
C ARG A 92 9.04 -1.33 3.79
N ASP A 93 8.02 -0.53 3.53
CA ASP A 93 6.66 -0.81 3.98
C ASP A 93 6.14 -2.12 3.36
N HIS A 94 5.54 -3.00 4.17
CA HIS A 94 4.98 -4.30 3.74
C HIS A 94 3.44 -4.32 3.76
N SER A 95 2.77 -3.17 3.86
CA SER A 95 1.32 -3.05 3.69
C SER A 95 0.92 -3.11 2.23
N PHE A 96 1.89 -2.87 1.33
CA PHE A 96 1.75 -2.82 -0.13
C PHE A 96 0.65 -1.84 -0.57
N ALA A 97 0.52 -0.73 0.14
CA ALA A 97 -0.54 0.22 -0.08
C ALA A 97 -0.47 0.78 -1.51
N ILE A 98 -1.62 0.83 -2.20
CA ILE A 98 -1.72 1.63 -3.43
C ILE A 98 -1.67 3.11 -3.02
N PRO A 99 -0.80 3.94 -3.64
CA PRO A 99 -0.63 5.34 -3.27
C PRO A 99 -1.96 6.10 -3.10
N ARG A 100 -2.00 6.95 -2.06
CA ARG A 100 -3.14 7.83 -1.73
C ARG A 100 -2.66 9.28 -1.50
N PRO A 101 -2.12 9.95 -2.54
CA PRO A 101 -1.69 11.34 -2.40
C PRO A 101 -2.86 12.29 -2.08
N ASP A 102 -4.10 11.91 -2.39
CA ASP A 102 -5.31 12.62 -1.96
C ASP A 102 -5.45 12.65 -0.43
N LEU A 103 -5.15 11.55 0.27
CA LEU A 103 -5.13 11.53 1.74
C LEU A 103 -3.94 12.32 2.30
N SER A 104 -2.81 12.33 1.59
CA SER A 104 -1.67 13.17 1.97
C SER A 104 -1.99 14.66 1.96
N ALA A 105 -2.78 15.11 0.98
CA ALA A 105 -3.21 16.51 0.89
C ALA A 105 -4.08 16.91 2.10
N THR A 106 -4.98 16.04 2.53
CA THR A 106 -5.95 16.35 3.60
C THR A 106 -5.44 16.04 5.01
N LEU A 107 -4.65 14.97 5.17
CA LEU A 107 -4.24 14.44 6.48
C LEU A 107 -2.75 14.65 6.79
N GLY A 108 -1.99 15.21 5.85
CA GLY A 108 -0.54 15.38 6.01
C GLY A 108 0.25 14.06 6.05
N THR A 109 -0.36 12.94 5.63
CA THR A 109 0.32 11.65 5.60
C THR A 109 1.39 11.60 4.52
N PRO A 110 2.48 10.85 4.68
CA PRO A 110 3.46 10.70 3.60
C PRO A 110 2.87 9.95 2.39
N ASN A 111 3.38 10.22 1.18
CA ASN A 111 3.12 9.40 -0.01
C ASN A 111 4.43 9.08 -0.76
N ALA A 112 4.38 8.03 -1.59
CA ALA A 112 5.54 7.55 -2.34
C ALA A 112 5.97 8.49 -3.48
N CYS A 113 5.05 9.26 -4.05
CA CYS A 113 5.34 10.16 -5.17
C CYS A 113 6.34 11.24 -4.76
N MET A 114 6.15 11.82 -3.57
CA MET A 114 7.00 12.90 -3.04
C MET A 114 8.42 12.42 -2.69
N THR A 115 8.69 11.12 -2.64
CA THR A 115 10.06 10.61 -2.42
C THR A 115 11.00 10.99 -3.58
N CYS A 116 10.47 11.12 -4.79
CA CYS A 116 11.24 11.55 -5.97
C CYS A 116 10.85 12.96 -6.45
N HIS A 117 9.58 13.33 -6.32
CA HIS A 117 9.05 14.62 -6.78
C HIS A 117 8.95 15.65 -5.65
N ASN A 118 10.09 15.99 -5.04
CA ASN A 118 10.15 16.88 -3.87
C ASN A 118 9.71 18.33 -4.15
N ASP A 119 9.68 18.74 -5.41
CA ASP A 119 9.28 20.07 -5.89
C ASP A 119 7.82 20.13 -6.35
N ARG A 120 7.02 19.11 -6.03
CA ARG A 120 5.60 19.01 -6.37
C ARG A 120 4.74 18.92 -5.12
N THR A 121 3.44 19.10 -5.32
CA THR A 121 2.46 19.03 -4.24
C THR A 121 1.75 17.67 -4.23
N ASN A 122 1.10 17.35 -3.11
CA ASN A 122 0.23 16.18 -3.00
C ASN A 122 -0.93 16.26 -3.99
N ASP A 123 -1.49 17.46 -4.20
CA ASP A 123 -2.56 17.68 -5.17
C ASP A 123 -2.11 17.40 -6.60
N TRP A 124 -0.89 17.83 -6.97
CA TRP A 124 -0.31 17.50 -8.27
C TRP A 124 -0.23 15.98 -8.49
N ALA A 125 0.20 15.22 -7.48
CA ALA A 125 0.28 13.77 -7.58
C ALA A 125 -1.11 13.14 -7.72
N ALA A 126 -2.09 13.63 -6.96
CA ALA A 126 -3.46 13.15 -7.04
C ALA A 126 -4.11 13.47 -8.39
N GLU A 127 -3.98 14.69 -8.90
CA GLU A 127 -4.46 15.08 -10.23
C GLU A 127 -3.76 14.32 -11.36
N THR A 128 -2.48 14.00 -11.19
CA THR A 128 -1.74 13.16 -12.15
C THR A 128 -2.30 11.73 -12.15
N MET A 129 -2.58 11.15 -10.99
CA MET A 129 -3.27 9.86 -10.89
C MET A 129 -4.67 9.90 -11.50
N ASP A 130 -5.40 11.01 -11.40
CA ASP A 130 -6.71 11.14 -12.07
C ASP A 130 -6.59 11.08 -13.60
N LYS A 131 -5.55 11.70 -14.17
CA LYS A 131 -5.30 11.64 -15.62
C LYS A 131 -4.94 10.23 -16.08
N TRP A 132 -4.25 9.46 -15.24
CA TRP A 132 -3.80 8.11 -15.54
C TRP A 132 -4.90 7.05 -15.38
N TYR A 133 -5.66 7.13 -14.29
CA TYR A 133 -6.56 6.04 -13.85
C TYR A 133 -8.03 6.47 -13.74
N GLY A 134 -8.36 7.70 -14.12
CA GLY A 134 -9.66 8.33 -13.81
C GLY A 134 -9.78 8.67 -12.33
N THR A 135 -10.95 9.08 -11.86
CA THR A 135 -11.12 9.58 -10.48
C THR A 135 -11.58 8.52 -9.48
N GLN A 136 -11.91 7.31 -9.93
CA GLN A 136 -12.51 6.28 -9.07
C GLN A 136 -11.55 5.74 -8.00
N TRP A 137 -10.23 5.79 -8.24
CA TRP A 137 -9.24 5.30 -7.27
C TRP A 137 -9.31 6.04 -5.92
N ARG A 138 -9.73 7.31 -5.91
CA ARG A 138 -9.91 8.13 -4.70
C ARG A 138 -11.06 7.65 -3.82
N LYS A 139 -12.10 7.07 -4.44
CA LYS A 139 -13.31 6.59 -3.74
C LYS A 139 -13.08 5.31 -2.94
N ARG A 140 -11.92 4.67 -3.10
CA ARG A 140 -11.57 3.48 -2.35
C ARG A 140 -11.63 3.78 -0.84
N PRO A 141 -12.31 2.93 -0.04
CA PRO A 141 -12.35 3.10 1.41
C PRO A 141 -10.94 3.18 2.01
N SER A 142 -10.81 3.99 3.06
CA SER A 142 -9.58 4.13 3.82
C SER A 142 -9.91 4.25 5.29
N ILE A 143 -9.16 3.52 6.12
CA ILE A 143 -9.22 3.61 7.57
C ILE A 143 -8.67 4.94 8.09
N ALA A 144 -7.88 5.65 7.28
CA ALA A 144 -7.15 6.85 7.69
C ALA A 144 -8.07 7.96 8.21
N HIS A 145 -9.25 8.15 7.62
CA HIS A 145 -10.19 9.18 8.07
C HIS A 145 -10.72 8.92 9.47
N ALA A 146 -11.06 7.66 9.80
CA ALA A 146 -11.56 7.32 11.12
C ALA A 146 -10.50 7.58 12.20
N PHE A 147 -9.26 7.13 11.97
CA PHE A 147 -8.17 7.35 12.93
C PHE A 147 -7.73 8.82 13.01
N ALA A 148 -7.67 9.53 11.89
CA ALA A 148 -7.31 10.95 11.91
C ALA A 148 -8.40 11.81 12.58
N GLY A 149 -9.68 11.52 12.33
CA GLY A 149 -10.79 12.18 13.00
C GLY A 149 -10.74 11.97 14.51
N ALA A 150 -10.56 10.71 14.96
CA ALA A 150 -10.43 10.39 16.38
C ALA A 150 -9.23 11.09 17.04
N ALA A 151 -8.07 11.10 16.37
CA ALA A 151 -6.88 11.81 16.84
C ALA A 151 -7.09 13.33 16.99
N ASN A 152 -8.01 13.90 16.21
CA ASN A 152 -8.38 15.32 16.26
C ASN A 152 -9.61 15.60 17.16
N GLY A 153 -10.12 14.60 17.88
CA GLY A 153 -11.28 14.75 18.77
C GLY A 153 -12.64 14.84 18.06
N ASP A 154 -12.73 14.42 16.80
CA ASP A 154 -13.99 14.40 16.06
C ASP A 154 -14.89 13.28 16.57
N GLN A 155 -15.98 13.64 17.25
CA GLN A 155 -16.96 12.67 17.75
C GLN A 155 -17.64 11.88 16.63
N ALA A 156 -17.75 12.43 15.42
CA ALA A 156 -18.32 11.72 14.27
C ALA A 156 -17.44 10.54 13.83
N ALA A 157 -16.14 10.56 14.15
CA ALA A 157 -15.22 9.47 13.84
C ALA A 157 -15.50 8.20 14.67
N MET A 158 -16.18 8.31 15.81
CA MET A 158 -16.45 7.18 16.70
C MET A 158 -17.32 6.11 16.04
N GLU A 159 -18.29 6.51 15.22
CA GLU A 159 -19.14 5.55 14.50
C GLU A 159 -18.32 4.80 13.44
N ALA A 160 -17.42 5.51 12.75
CA ALA A 160 -16.51 4.89 11.79
C ALA A 160 -15.54 3.90 12.48
N LEU A 161 -15.01 4.23 13.67
CA LEU A 161 -14.18 3.32 14.44
C LEU A 161 -14.95 2.07 14.89
N ARG A 162 -16.19 2.23 15.39
CA ARG A 162 -17.06 1.10 15.76
C ARG A 162 -17.35 0.17 14.59
N ALA A 163 -17.56 0.74 13.40
CA ALA A 163 -17.71 -0.03 12.18
C ALA A 163 -16.46 -0.87 11.87
N LEU A 164 -15.25 -0.30 12.02
CA LEU A 164 -13.99 -1.03 11.83
C LEU A 164 -13.85 -2.20 12.82
N VAL A 165 -14.23 -2.03 14.09
CA VAL A 165 -14.14 -3.12 15.09
C VAL A 165 -14.97 -4.34 14.67
N SER A 166 -16.13 -4.10 14.06
CA SER A 166 -17.08 -5.13 13.64
C SER A 166 -16.77 -5.73 12.26
N ASP A 167 -15.98 -5.03 11.45
CA ASP A 167 -15.59 -5.45 10.10
C ASP A 167 -14.53 -6.57 10.16
N LYS A 168 -14.96 -7.80 9.84
CA LYS A 168 -14.10 -9.00 9.83
C LYS A 168 -13.11 -9.01 8.66
N ASP A 169 -13.31 -8.16 7.66
CA ASP A 169 -12.40 -8.04 6.52
C ASP A 169 -11.25 -7.06 6.80
N GLN A 170 -11.32 -6.29 7.90
CA GLN A 170 -10.17 -5.53 8.40
C GLN A 170 -9.15 -6.40 9.14
N ALA A 171 -7.89 -6.00 9.03
CA ALA A 171 -6.80 -6.65 9.76
C ALA A 171 -7.01 -6.55 11.28
N GLY A 172 -6.63 -7.60 12.02
CA GLY A 172 -6.80 -7.64 13.48
C GLY A 172 -6.16 -6.44 14.20
N ILE A 173 -5.01 -5.96 13.73
CA ILE A 173 -4.35 -4.77 14.29
C ILE A 173 -5.16 -3.48 14.04
N VAL A 174 -5.83 -3.34 12.89
CA VAL A 174 -6.72 -2.20 12.62
C VAL A 174 -7.91 -2.22 13.57
N ARG A 175 -8.53 -3.38 13.73
CA ARG A 175 -9.68 -3.58 14.62
C ARG A 175 -9.31 -3.32 16.08
N GLY A 176 -8.16 -3.84 16.52
CA GLY A 176 -7.63 -3.61 17.87
C GLY A 176 -7.30 -2.15 18.12
N SER A 177 -6.65 -1.46 17.17
CA SER A 177 -6.38 -0.03 17.27
C SER A 177 -7.65 0.80 17.33
N ALA A 178 -8.71 0.41 16.63
CA ALA A 178 -10.00 1.11 16.67
C ALA A 178 -10.71 1.00 18.02
N ILE A 179 -10.39 0.00 18.85
CA ILE A 179 -10.89 -0.11 20.23
C ILE A 179 -10.14 0.85 21.17
N ALA A 180 -8.86 1.10 20.89
CA ALA A 180 -7.97 1.87 21.74
C ALA A 180 -7.90 3.37 21.39
N ALA A 181 -8.40 3.77 20.22
CA ALA A 181 -8.46 5.15 19.73
C ALA A 181 -9.62 5.92 20.36
#